data_AF-Q6J189-F1
#
_entry.id   AF-Q6J189-F1
#
_cell.length_a   1.000
_cell.length_b   1.000
_cell.length_c   1.000
_cell.angle_alpha   90.00
_cell.angle_beta   90.00
_cell.angle_gamma   90.00
#
_symmetry.space_group_name_H-M   'P 1'
#
loop_
_entity.id
_entity.type
_entity.pdbx_description
1 polymer ?
#
loop_
_entity_poly.entity_id
_entity_poly.type
_entity_poly.pdbx_seq_one_letter_code
_entity_poly.pdbx_strand_id
1 'polypeptide(L)'
;MVPKFLFSASFVLFFLLHCPPALAQSPAAAPAPPGPINVTKVLEKGGQFSVFIRLLKATQEDVTLNGQLNNTNNAITIFAPSDSAFSSLKSGTLNSLSDQEKAELVQFHIIPQFLSSSLFQTVSNPLTTQAGSGGRLELNVTTTGNSVNITTGLTNTSVSGTIYTDNQLAVYQVDKVLLPLDIFTPKPPTPAPAPEKPKKRSKAAASPESPADTSGAVSFTVLNNVVFFGVCMVAAIYSL
;
A
#
# COMPACT_ATOMS: atom_id res chain seq x y z
N MET A 1 52.11 72.77 35.38
CA MET A 1 52.74 72.24 34.15
C MET A 1 52.46 70.74 34.13
N VAL A 2 51.55 70.28 33.26
CA VAL A 2 51.15 68.86 33.15
C VAL A 2 52.03 68.21 32.09
N PRO A 3 52.55 66.99 32.32
CA PRO A 3 52.16 65.85 31.48
C PRO A 3 52.23 64.52 32.27
N LYS A 4 51.82 63.34 31.83
CA LYS A 4 50.93 62.79 30.80
C LYS A 4 50.83 61.31 31.15
N PHE A 5 49.64 60.73 31.03
CA PHE A 5 49.39 59.29 31.08
C PHE A 5 50.32 58.52 30.14
N LEU A 6 50.95 57.46 30.64
CA LEU A 6 51.52 56.39 29.81
C LEU A 6 50.79 55.09 30.13
N PHE A 7 49.98 54.69 29.16
CA PHE A 7 49.19 53.48 29.09
C PHE A 7 50.13 52.29 28.80
N SER A 8 50.21 51.34 29.73
CA SER A 8 51.02 50.12 29.57
C SER A 8 50.31 49.13 28.64
N ALA A 9 50.55 49.27 27.35
CA ALA A 9 50.18 48.28 26.34
C ALA A 9 51.28 47.21 26.25
N SER A 10 51.14 46.14 27.02
CA SER A 10 51.85 44.87 26.77
C SER A 10 51.10 43.72 27.43
N PHE A 11 49.93 43.42 26.88
CA PHE A 11 49.18 42.19 27.13
C PHE A 11 49.02 41.42 25.82
N VAL A 12 50.11 41.22 25.06
CA VAL A 12 50.09 40.42 23.83
C VAL A 12 51.47 39.79 23.61
N LEU A 13 51.88 38.80 24.43
CA LEU A 13 52.89 37.82 24.00
C LEU A 13 53.01 36.59 24.93
N PHE A 14 51.90 35.92 25.27
CA PHE A 14 51.96 34.63 26.00
C PHE A 14 51.02 33.55 25.43
N PHE A 15 50.67 33.64 24.14
CA PHE A 15 49.73 32.71 23.47
C PHE A 15 50.29 32.10 22.16
N LEU A 16 51.61 31.91 22.07
CA LEU A 16 52.23 31.35 20.85
C LEU A 16 53.10 30.12 21.11
N LEU A 17 52.78 29.26 22.08
CA LEU A 17 53.57 28.04 22.31
C LEU A 17 52.81 26.84 22.91
N HIS A 18 51.54 26.67 22.58
CA HIS A 18 50.83 25.40 22.82
C HIS A 18 49.92 25.05 21.63
N CYS A 19 50.54 24.68 20.51
CA CYS A 19 49.86 23.92 19.46
C CYS A 19 50.12 22.43 19.74
N PRO A 20 49.17 21.66 20.28
CA PRO A 20 49.32 20.22 20.30
C PRO A 20 49.40 19.73 18.85
N PRO A 21 50.29 18.78 18.52
CA PRO A 21 50.29 18.16 17.20
C PRO A 21 48.93 17.50 17.01
N ALA A 22 48.12 18.06 16.11
CA ALA A 22 46.95 17.40 15.59
C ALA A 22 47.43 16.10 14.94
N LEU A 23 47.28 14.98 15.64
CA LEU A 23 47.29 13.68 14.99
C LEU A 23 46.21 13.76 13.93
N ALA A 24 46.62 13.90 12.68
CA ALA A 24 45.75 13.75 11.54
C ALA A 24 45.08 12.37 11.69
N GLN A 25 43.82 12.36 12.16
CA GLN A 25 42.99 11.18 12.03
C GLN A 25 42.97 10.88 10.54
N SER A 26 43.50 9.70 10.17
CA SER A 26 43.30 9.15 8.83
C SER A 26 41.84 9.40 8.44
N PRO A 27 41.53 9.84 7.21
CA PRO A 27 40.15 10.06 6.79
C PRO A 27 39.32 8.87 7.27
N ALA A 28 38.33 9.14 8.12
CA ALA A 28 37.39 8.10 8.53
C ALA A 28 36.89 7.46 7.24
N ALA A 29 37.07 6.14 7.11
CA ALA A 29 36.61 5.42 5.94
C ALA A 29 35.17 5.87 5.67
N ALA A 30 34.92 6.42 4.48
CA ALA A 30 33.59 6.87 4.11
C ALA A 30 32.61 5.74 4.44
N PRO A 31 31.44 6.03 5.05
CA PRO A 31 30.45 5.02 5.34
C PRO A 31 30.26 4.15 4.10
N ALA A 32 30.45 2.83 4.26
CA ALA A 32 30.32 1.90 3.15
C ALA A 32 28.98 2.19 2.44
N PRO A 33 28.95 2.16 1.09
CA PRO A 33 27.70 2.34 0.36
C PRO A 33 26.62 1.45 0.98
N PRO A 34 25.40 1.98 1.22
CA PRO A 34 24.32 1.17 1.78
C PRO A 34 24.21 -0.12 0.98
N GLY A 35 24.41 -1.26 1.65
CA GLY A 35 24.22 -2.56 1.04
C GLY A 35 22.76 -2.71 0.57
N PRO A 36 22.47 -3.70 -0.30
CA PRO A 36 21.12 -3.93 -0.77
C PRO A 36 20.15 -4.10 0.41
N ILE A 37 19.01 -3.41 0.34
CA ILE A 37 18.01 -3.40 1.40
C ILE A 37 17.36 -4.79 1.43
N ASN A 38 17.32 -5.40 2.62
CA ASN A 38 16.72 -6.70 2.85
C ASN A 38 15.71 -6.61 3.99
N VAL A 39 14.42 -6.67 3.65
CA VAL A 39 13.32 -6.51 4.64
C VAL A 39 13.40 -7.55 5.74
N THR A 40 13.67 -8.81 5.40
CA THR A 40 13.82 -9.89 6.37
C THR A 40 14.95 -9.62 7.37
N LYS A 41 16.09 -9.08 6.91
CA LYS A 41 17.23 -8.77 7.79
C LYS A 41 16.91 -7.62 8.74
N VAL A 42 16.15 -6.65 8.28
CA VAL A 42 15.65 -5.54 9.10
C VAL A 42 14.74 -6.07 10.21
N LEU A 43 13.78 -6.93 9.86
CA LEU A 43 12.87 -7.56 10.82
C LEU A 43 13.61 -8.49 11.80
N GLU A 44 14.61 -9.25 11.32
CA GLU A 44 15.46 -10.10 12.17
C GLU A 44 16.22 -9.26 13.21
N LYS A 45 16.69 -8.07 12.85
CA LYS A 45 17.37 -7.14 13.77
C LYS A 45 16.43 -6.51 14.78
N GLY A 46 15.19 -6.20 14.39
CA GLY A 46 14.17 -5.65 15.29
C GLY A 46 13.77 -6.62 16.41
N GLY A 47 13.88 -7.93 16.14
CA GLY A 47 13.46 -8.97 17.06
C GLY A 47 11.93 -9.04 17.19
N GLN A 48 11.38 -10.21 17.51
CA GLN A 48 9.93 -10.42 17.70
C GLN A 48 9.07 -10.30 16.43
N PHE A 49 9.63 -10.54 15.24
CA PHE A 49 8.89 -10.58 13.97
C PHE A 49 8.99 -11.95 13.29
N SER A 50 9.25 -13.00 14.06
CA SER A 50 9.58 -14.34 13.56
C SER A 50 8.42 -14.94 12.76
N VAL A 51 7.19 -14.73 13.22
CA VAL A 51 5.97 -15.21 12.53
C VAL A 51 5.76 -14.45 11.22
N PHE A 52 5.94 -13.13 11.24
CA PHE A 52 5.81 -12.30 10.03
C PHE A 52 6.87 -12.64 8.99
N ILE A 53 8.13 -12.81 9.41
CA ILE A 53 9.23 -13.26 8.55
C ILE A 53 8.90 -14.60 7.89
N ARG A 54 8.34 -15.54 8.64
CA ARG A 54 7.93 -16.85 8.11
C ARG A 54 6.82 -16.71 7.07
N LEU A 55 5.84 -15.83 7.30
CA LEU A 55 4.77 -15.56 6.33
C LEU A 55 5.34 -14.94 5.05
N LEU A 56 6.20 -13.91 5.16
CA LEU A 56 6.86 -13.28 4.01
C LEU A 56 7.59 -14.31 3.13
N LYS A 57 8.33 -15.24 3.75
CA LYS A 57 9.04 -16.32 3.04
C LYS A 57 8.08 -17.35 2.45
N ALA A 58 7.01 -17.70 3.16
CA ALA A 58 6.03 -18.66 2.68
C ALA A 58 5.25 -18.16 1.46
N THR A 59 5.01 -16.84 1.40
CA THR A 59 4.29 -16.19 0.29
C THR A 59 5.21 -15.61 -0.77
N GLN A 60 6.54 -15.76 -0.61
CA GLN A 60 7.59 -15.21 -1.49
C GLN A 60 7.57 -13.68 -1.62
N GLU A 61 6.90 -12.98 -0.69
CA GLU A 61 6.84 -11.52 -0.66
C GLU A 61 8.18 -10.91 -0.23
N ASP A 62 9.02 -11.67 0.48
CA ASP A 62 10.39 -11.25 0.80
C ASP A 62 11.23 -10.98 -0.46
N VAL A 63 11.10 -11.85 -1.47
CA VAL A 63 11.80 -11.70 -2.75
C VAL A 63 11.23 -10.53 -3.54
N THR A 64 9.90 -10.41 -3.61
CA THR A 64 9.22 -9.31 -4.31
C THR A 64 9.60 -7.95 -3.74
N LEU A 65 9.54 -7.81 -2.41
CA LEU A 65 9.88 -6.55 -1.73
C LEU A 65 11.35 -6.19 -1.90
N ASN A 66 12.25 -7.14 -1.71
CA ASN A 66 13.67 -6.89 -1.92
C ASN A 66 13.94 -6.53 -3.39
N GLY A 67 13.22 -7.15 -4.34
CA GLY A 67 13.29 -6.80 -5.76
C GLY A 67 12.87 -5.36 -6.02
N GLN A 68 11.73 -4.93 -5.48
CA GLN A 68 11.19 -3.57 -5.65
C GLN A 68 12.10 -2.51 -5.04
N LEU A 69 12.62 -2.76 -3.83
CA LEU A 69 13.48 -1.83 -3.10
C LEU A 69 14.86 -1.68 -3.73
N ASN A 70 15.43 -2.75 -4.30
CA ASN A 70 16.78 -2.70 -4.86
C ASN A 70 16.84 -2.38 -6.36
N ASN A 71 15.77 -2.64 -7.13
CA ASN A 71 15.81 -2.50 -8.60
C ASN A 71 14.96 -1.36 -9.15
N THR A 72 13.93 -0.90 -8.43
CA THR A 72 12.91 -0.01 -9.02
C THR A 72 12.87 1.37 -8.36
N ASN A 73 13.75 1.66 -7.38
CA ASN A 73 13.68 2.85 -6.52
C ASN A 73 12.27 3.09 -5.95
N ASN A 74 11.51 2.01 -5.75
CA ASN A 74 10.16 2.09 -5.23
C ASN A 74 10.23 2.33 -3.72
N ALA A 75 9.33 3.17 -3.25
CA ALA A 75 9.24 3.52 -1.85
C ALA A 75 8.08 2.77 -1.20
N ILE A 76 8.32 2.08 -0.09
CA ILE A 76 7.40 1.15 0.53
C ILE A 76 7.37 1.41 2.05
N THR A 77 6.17 1.33 2.62
CA THR A 77 5.97 1.31 4.07
C THR A 77 5.43 -0.03 4.50
N ILE A 78 6.00 -0.64 5.53
CA ILE A 78 5.62 -1.93 6.06
C ILE A 78 5.18 -1.76 7.51
N PHE A 79 3.95 -2.14 7.80
CA PHE A 79 3.46 -2.30 9.16
C PHE A 79 3.74 -3.72 9.62
N ALA A 80 4.83 -3.93 10.36
CA ALA A 80 5.24 -5.23 10.84
C ALA A 80 4.54 -5.57 12.17
N PRO A 81 3.61 -6.55 12.19
CA PRO A 81 3.03 -7.04 13.43
C PRO A 81 4.06 -7.86 14.21
N SER A 82 4.16 -7.62 15.50
CA SER A 82 5.00 -8.41 16.40
C SER A 82 4.47 -9.83 16.61
N ASP A 83 5.31 -10.73 17.12
CA ASP A 83 4.93 -12.10 17.50
C ASP A 83 3.83 -12.09 18.58
N SER A 84 3.78 -11.06 19.43
CA SER A 84 2.69 -10.83 20.39
C SER A 84 1.37 -10.39 19.72
N ALA A 85 1.44 -9.64 18.62
CA ALA A 85 0.29 -9.28 17.81
C ALA A 85 -0.37 -10.54 17.21
N PHE A 86 0.43 -11.48 16.70
CA PHE A 86 -0.08 -12.77 16.22
C PHE A 86 -0.63 -13.65 17.33
N SER A 87 0.01 -13.62 18.50
CA SER A 87 -0.47 -14.35 19.69
C SER A 87 -1.82 -13.83 20.21
N SER A 88 -2.11 -12.55 19.94
CA SER A 88 -3.39 -11.91 20.28
C SER A 88 -4.52 -12.26 19.31
N LEU A 89 -4.21 -12.87 18.15
CA LEU A 89 -5.22 -13.36 17.23
C LEU A 89 -5.85 -14.67 17.76
N LYS A 90 -7.05 -14.97 17.28
CA LYS A 90 -7.71 -16.23 17.60
C LYS A 90 -6.85 -17.40 17.08
N SER A 91 -6.63 -18.38 17.94
CA SER A 91 -5.85 -19.56 17.57
C SER A 91 -6.49 -20.27 16.37
N GLY A 92 -5.67 -20.62 15.38
CA GLY A 92 -6.12 -21.26 14.15
C GLY A 92 -6.47 -20.29 13.02
N THR A 93 -6.56 -18.98 13.24
CA THR A 93 -6.89 -18.00 12.18
C THR A 93 -5.92 -18.08 11.00
N LEU A 94 -4.60 -18.06 11.24
CA LEU A 94 -3.62 -18.17 10.14
C LEU A 94 -3.64 -19.55 9.45
N ASN A 95 -4.08 -20.60 10.16
CA ASN A 95 -4.15 -21.95 9.62
C ASN A 95 -5.44 -22.19 8.83
N SER A 96 -6.50 -21.43 9.11
CA SER A 96 -7.75 -21.47 8.33
C SER A 96 -7.66 -20.71 7.02
N LEU A 97 -6.66 -19.83 6.86
CA LEU A 97 -6.42 -19.11 5.62
C LEU A 97 -5.72 -20.00 4.59
N SER A 98 -6.16 -19.91 3.34
CA SER A 98 -5.44 -20.40 2.17
C SER A 98 -4.14 -19.65 1.95
N ASP A 99 -3.24 -20.19 1.14
CA ASP A 99 -1.96 -19.53 0.86
C ASP A 99 -2.14 -18.20 0.10
N GLN A 100 -3.19 -18.09 -0.71
CA GLN A 100 -3.56 -16.84 -1.37
C GLN A 100 -4.00 -15.79 -0.36
N GLU A 101 -4.85 -16.15 0.60
CA GLU A 101 -5.30 -15.23 1.66
C GLU A 101 -4.14 -14.83 2.60
N LYS A 102 -3.17 -15.72 2.83
CA LYS A 102 -1.95 -15.37 3.58
C LYS A 102 -1.11 -14.34 2.82
N ALA A 103 -0.94 -14.50 1.51
CA ALA A 103 -0.23 -13.53 0.68
C ALA A 103 -0.93 -12.17 0.72
N GLU A 104 -2.25 -12.16 0.56
CA GLU A 104 -3.06 -10.94 0.63
C GLU A 104 -2.98 -10.28 2.03
N LEU A 105 -2.99 -11.06 3.11
CA LEU A 105 -2.76 -10.55 4.46
C LEU A 105 -1.39 -9.87 4.58
N VAL A 106 -0.33 -10.50 4.06
CA VAL A 106 1.02 -9.93 4.08
C VAL A 106 1.06 -8.64 3.26
N GLN A 107 0.50 -8.65 2.06
CA GLN A 107 0.40 -7.48 1.18
C GLN A 107 -0.43 -6.34 1.80
N PHE A 108 -1.43 -6.67 2.62
CA PHE A 108 -2.25 -5.68 3.32
C PHE A 108 -1.46 -4.91 4.40
N HIS A 109 -0.39 -5.50 4.93
CA HIS A 109 0.53 -4.82 5.84
C HIS A 109 1.54 -3.92 5.11
N ILE A 110 1.51 -3.90 3.79
CA ILE A 110 2.48 -3.20 2.95
C ILE A 110 1.74 -2.10 2.20
N ILE A 111 2.24 -0.87 2.32
CA ILE A 111 1.77 0.27 1.55
C ILE A 111 2.80 0.56 0.44
N PRO A 112 2.38 0.63 -0.83
CA PRO A 112 3.24 0.95 -1.97
C PRO A 112 3.62 2.43 -2.04
N GLN A 113 3.81 3.09 -0.90
CA GLN A 113 4.27 4.46 -0.79
C GLN A 113 5.09 4.61 0.49
N PHE A 114 6.05 5.51 0.48
CA PHE A 114 6.82 5.84 1.68
C PHE A 114 6.07 6.86 2.54
N LEU A 115 5.75 6.47 3.77
CA LEU A 115 5.10 7.30 4.77
C LEU A 115 6.06 7.43 5.96
N SER A 116 6.54 8.65 6.18
CA SER A 116 7.28 8.97 7.41
C SER A 116 6.31 9.22 8.55
N SER A 117 6.81 9.19 9.79
CA SER A 117 5.98 9.45 10.97
C SER A 117 5.25 10.80 10.91
N SER A 118 5.84 11.80 10.28
CA SER A 118 5.24 13.13 10.07
C SER A 118 4.14 13.11 9.00
N LEU A 119 4.27 12.28 7.96
CA LEU A 119 3.29 12.19 6.87
C LEU A 119 1.99 11.54 7.31
N PHE A 120 1.99 10.71 8.36
CA PHE A 120 0.76 10.11 8.91
C PHE A 120 -0.27 11.13 9.38
N GLN A 121 0.12 12.37 9.66
CA GLN A 121 -0.79 13.45 10.04
C GLN A 121 -1.46 14.11 8.82
N THR A 122 -0.78 14.09 7.67
CA THR A 122 -1.21 14.79 6.44
C THR A 122 -1.73 13.82 5.37
N VAL A 123 -1.65 12.52 5.61
CA VAL A 123 -2.06 11.49 4.66
C VAL A 123 -3.57 11.51 4.47
N SER A 124 -4.01 11.37 3.22
CA SER A 124 -5.43 11.26 2.90
C SER A 124 -5.89 9.83 3.11
N ASN A 125 -6.99 9.67 3.83
CA ASN A 125 -7.67 8.39 3.99
C ASN A 125 -8.74 8.22 2.91
N PRO A 126 -9.07 6.99 2.49
CA PRO A 126 -8.46 5.72 2.91
C PRO A 126 -7.14 5.42 2.15
N LEU A 127 -6.22 4.70 2.81
CA LEU A 127 -4.92 4.31 2.24
C LEU A 127 -5.01 2.97 1.54
N THR A 128 -4.53 2.93 0.30
CA THR A 128 -4.40 1.70 -0.50
C THR A 128 -3.18 0.89 -0.07
N THR A 129 -3.34 -0.42 0.00
CA THR A 129 -2.27 -1.38 0.35
C THR A 129 -1.84 -2.18 -0.88
N GLN A 130 -0.77 -2.97 -0.78
CA GLN A 130 -0.35 -3.86 -1.87
C GLN A 130 -1.36 -4.99 -2.14
N ALA A 131 -2.25 -5.29 -1.18
CA ALA A 131 -3.28 -6.32 -1.36
C ALA A 131 -4.28 -5.95 -2.46
N GLY A 132 -4.42 -4.66 -2.77
CA GLY A 132 -5.27 -4.16 -3.84
C GLY A 132 -6.03 -2.90 -3.45
N SER A 133 -6.91 -2.46 -4.36
CA SER A 133 -7.80 -1.32 -4.20
C SER A 133 -9.25 -1.78 -4.25
N GLY A 134 -10.15 -1.13 -3.48
CA GLY A 134 -11.59 -1.44 -3.54
C GLY A 134 -12.36 -1.32 -2.23
N GLY A 135 -12.02 -0.36 -1.36
CA GLY A 135 -12.74 -0.07 -0.10
C GLY A 135 -12.63 -1.13 1.01
N ARG A 136 -12.45 -2.41 0.65
CA ARG A 136 -12.39 -3.55 1.58
C ARG A 136 -10.97 -3.98 1.92
N LEU A 137 -9.99 -3.50 1.15
CA LEU A 137 -8.55 -3.74 1.27
C LEU A 137 -7.77 -2.45 1.53
N GLU A 138 -8.46 -1.46 2.09
CA GLU A 138 -7.89 -0.18 2.47
C GLU A 138 -7.79 -0.07 3.99
N LEU A 139 -6.87 0.77 4.45
CA LEU A 139 -6.67 1.08 5.86
C LEU A 139 -6.83 2.58 6.11
N ASN A 140 -7.25 2.94 7.30
CA ASN A 140 -7.34 4.33 7.73
C ASN A 140 -6.26 4.59 8.77
N VAL A 141 -5.50 5.66 8.59
CA VAL A 141 -4.51 6.14 9.55
C VAL A 141 -5.02 7.43 10.17
N THR A 142 -5.06 7.46 11.50
CA THR A 142 -5.43 8.63 12.28
C THR A 142 -4.34 8.92 13.30
N THR A 143 -3.94 10.17 13.44
CA THR A 143 -2.96 10.55 14.45
C THR A 143 -3.69 11.18 15.64
N THR A 144 -3.39 10.74 16.85
CA THR A 144 -3.95 11.30 18.09
C THR A 144 -2.79 11.71 18.99
N GLY A 145 -2.57 13.02 19.10
CA GLY A 145 -1.40 13.56 19.78
C GLY A 145 -0.11 13.12 19.08
N ASN A 146 0.71 12.34 19.79
CA ASN A 146 1.98 11.82 19.29
C ASN A 146 1.92 10.35 18.82
N SER A 147 0.74 9.73 18.86
CA SER A 147 0.53 8.32 18.51
C SER A 147 -0.23 8.18 17.20
N VAL A 148 0.19 7.22 16.37
CA VAL A 148 -0.43 6.92 15.08
C VAL A 148 -1.28 5.66 15.23
N ASN A 149 -2.58 5.79 14.99
CA ASN A 149 -3.56 4.72 15.03
C ASN A 149 -3.95 4.30 13.61
N ILE A 150 -4.12 3.00 13.41
CA ILE A 150 -4.45 2.37 12.15
C ILE A 150 -5.72 1.56 12.35
N THR A 151 -6.70 1.76 11.49
CA THR A 151 -8.01 1.10 11.56
C THR A 151 -8.35 0.45 10.23
N THR A 152 -8.78 -0.82 10.26
CA THR A 152 -9.14 -1.62 9.08
C THR A 152 -10.63 -2.01 9.07
N GLY A 153 -11.43 -1.37 9.93
CA GLY A 153 -12.83 -1.70 10.20
C GLY A 153 -13.02 -2.89 11.14
N LEU A 154 -12.21 -3.94 11.02
CA LEU A 154 -12.20 -5.09 11.94
C LEU A 154 -11.20 -4.93 13.08
N THR A 155 -10.04 -4.35 12.78
CA THR A 155 -8.96 -4.20 13.74
C THR A 155 -8.57 -2.73 13.87
N ASN A 156 -8.35 -2.31 15.11
CA ASN A 156 -7.74 -1.04 15.44
C ASN A 156 -6.43 -1.32 16.17
N THR A 157 -5.33 -0.78 15.67
CA THR A 157 -3.99 -0.93 16.23
C THR A 157 -3.29 0.41 16.29
N SER A 158 -2.33 0.55 17.19
CA SER A 158 -1.40 1.67 17.19
C SER A 158 -0.06 1.25 16.62
N VAL A 159 0.69 2.23 16.11
CA VAL A 159 2.10 2.08 15.76
C VAL A 159 2.89 2.20 17.05
N SER A 160 3.54 1.10 17.46
CA SER A 160 4.30 1.01 18.70
C SER A 160 5.70 1.61 18.57
N GLY A 161 6.26 1.64 17.35
CA GLY A 161 7.57 2.24 17.11
C GLY A 161 8.04 2.09 15.67
N THR A 162 9.20 2.67 15.38
CA THR A 162 9.86 2.57 14.07
C THR A 162 11.03 1.60 14.20
N ILE A 163 10.97 0.49 13.47
CA ILE A 163 12.03 -0.53 13.46
C ILE A 163 13.15 -0.11 12.52
N TYR A 164 12.78 0.46 11.39
CA TYR A 164 13.70 0.94 10.37
C TYR A 164 13.02 2.02 9.55
N THR A 165 13.76 3.06 9.20
CA THR A 165 13.29 4.04 8.22
C THR A 165 14.50 4.59 7.52
N ASP A 166 14.40 4.69 6.20
CA ASP A 166 15.33 5.44 5.37
C ASP A 166 14.53 6.36 4.43
N ASN A 167 14.96 6.55 3.18
CA ASN A 167 14.26 7.37 2.18
C ASN A 167 13.33 6.56 1.25
N GLN A 168 13.39 5.23 1.31
CA GLN A 168 12.66 4.32 0.42
C GLN A 168 11.83 3.30 1.21
N LEU A 169 12.38 2.72 2.28
CA LEU A 169 11.72 1.76 3.14
C LEU A 169 11.44 2.37 4.51
N ALA A 170 10.20 2.32 4.95
CA ALA A 170 9.80 2.52 6.34
C ALA A 170 9.20 1.24 6.90
N VAL A 171 9.64 0.81 8.07
CA VAL A 171 9.13 -0.36 8.80
C VAL A 171 8.69 0.09 10.19
N TYR A 172 7.39 0.01 10.43
CA TYR A 172 6.77 0.38 11.68
C TYR A 172 6.24 -0.86 12.40
N GLN A 173 6.49 -0.96 13.69
CA GLN A 173 5.92 -2.01 14.52
C GLN A 173 4.47 -1.69 14.84
N VAL A 174 3.60 -2.69 14.72
CA VAL A 174 2.20 -2.61 15.17
C VAL A 174 1.88 -3.69 16.20
N ASP A 175 1.01 -3.35 17.15
CA ASP A 175 0.66 -4.24 18.28
C ASP A 175 -0.43 -5.25 17.94
N LYS A 176 -1.18 -5.05 16.84
CA LYS A 176 -2.15 -6.01 16.32
C LYS A 176 -1.96 -6.20 14.82
N VAL A 177 -2.25 -7.41 14.38
CA VAL A 177 -2.23 -7.78 12.95
C VAL A 177 -3.37 -7.05 12.25
N LEU A 178 -3.07 -6.38 11.15
CA LEU A 178 -4.04 -5.72 10.29
C LEU A 178 -4.83 -6.78 9.52
N LEU A 179 -6.14 -6.83 9.78
CA LEU A 179 -7.03 -7.80 9.16
C LEU A 179 -7.89 -7.11 8.09
N PRO A 180 -7.73 -7.43 6.80
CA PRO A 180 -8.57 -6.90 5.74
C PRO A 180 -10.01 -7.43 5.84
N LEU A 181 -10.99 -6.56 5.62
CA LEU A 181 -12.40 -6.93 5.68
C LEU A 181 -12.76 -8.00 4.64
N ASP A 182 -12.16 -7.99 3.45
CA ASP A 182 -12.53 -8.91 2.36
C ASP A 182 -12.28 -10.39 2.70
N ILE A 183 -11.21 -10.67 3.45
CA ILE A 183 -10.80 -12.04 3.84
C ILE A 183 -11.59 -12.52 5.06
N PHE A 184 -11.83 -11.63 6.02
CA PHE A 184 -12.39 -11.99 7.33
C PHE A 184 -13.89 -11.78 7.46
N THR A 185 -14.54 -11.19 6.45
CA THR A 185 -16.00 -11.13 6.37
C THR A 185 -16.49 -12.03 5.25
N PRO A 186 -17.60 -12.77 5.46
CA PRO A 186 -18.15 -13.62 4.41
C PRO A 186 -18.44 -12.78 3.17
N LYS A 187 -17.76 -13.10 2.07
CA LYS A 187 -18.00 -12.45 0.78
C LYS A 187 -19.47 -12.69 0.41
N PRO A 188 -20.23 -11.66 0.04
CA PRO A 188 -21.53 -11.88 -0.61
C PRO A 188 -21.30 -12.85 -1.77
N PRO A 189 -22.16 -13.88 -1.96
CA PRO A 189 -21.97 -14.82 -3.05
C PRO A 189 -21.84 -14.02 -4.33
N THR A 190 -20.70 -14.19 -5.01
CA THR A 190 -20.47 -13.57 -6.32
C THR A 190 -21.67 -13.97 -7.18
N PRO A 191 -22.42 -13.03 -7.79
CA PRO A 191 -23.49 -13.38 -8.69
C PRO A 191 -22.95 -14.42 -9.68
N ALA A 192 -23.49 -15.63 -9.62
CA ALA A 192 -23.00 -16.73 -10.45
C ALA A 192 -22.90 -16.21 -11.89
N PRO A 193 -21.78 -16.47 -12.61
CA PRO A 193 -21.70 -16.14 -14.02
C PRO A 193 -22.96 -16.71 -14.68
N ALA A 194 -23.82 -15.83 -15.18
CA ALA A 194 -25.05 -16.26 -15.83
C ALA A 194 -24.65 -17.27 -16.92
N PRO A 195 -25.31 -18.45 -16.99
CA PRO A 195 -24.96 -19.47 -17.98
C PRO A 195 -24.88 -18.83 -19.37
N GLU A 196 -23.71 -18.91 -20.00
CA GLU A 196 -23.54 -18.49 -21.38
C GLU A 196 -24.53 -19.28 -22.23
N LYS A 197 -25.55 -18.60 -22.77
CA LYS A 197 -26.45 -19.18 -23.76
C LYS A 197 -25.59 -19.70 -24.93
N PRO A 198 -25.70 -20.98 -25.33
CA PRO A 198 -24.88 -21.51 -26.41
C PRO A 198 -25.21 -20.79 -27.72
N LYS A 199 -24.21 -20.09 -28.28
CA LYS A 199 -24.23 -19.59 -29.66
C LYS A 199 -24.24 -20.79 -30.61
N LYS A 200 -25.43 -21.18 -31.09
CA LYS A 200 -25.57 -22.16 -32.17
C LYS A 200 -25.14 -21.49 -33.48
N ARG A 201 -23.97 -21.89 -34.01
CA ARG A 201 -23.57 -21.67 -35.40
C ARG A 201 -24.61 -22.33 -36.31
N SER A 202 -25.10 -21.61 -37.32
CA SER A 202 -25.74 -22.21 -38.49
C SER A 202 -25.10 -21.64 -39.76
N LYS A 203 -24.33 -22.49 -40.46
CA LYS A 203 -23.91 -22.28 -41.85
C LYS A 203 -24.97 -22.86 -42.78
N ALA A 204 -25.37 -22.03 -43.75
CA ALA A 204 -25.73 -22.29 -45.16
C ALA A 204 -26.81 -23.33 -45.57
N ALA A 205 -27.76 -22.79 -46.35
CA ALA A 205 -28.44 -23.33 -47.55
C ALA A 205 -29.62 -24.31 -47.42
N ALA A 206 -30.84 -23.81 -47.65
CA ALA A 206 -31.71 -24.11 -48.81
C ALA A 206 -33.17 -23.63 -48.57
N SER A 207 -33.76 -22.99 -49.58
CA SER A 207 -35.17 -22.51 -49.73
C SER A 207 -36.16 -23.68 -49.96
N PRO A 208 -37.50 -23.51 -50.20
CA PRO A 208 -38.39 -22.33 -50.14
C PRO A 208 -39.82 -22.56 -49.52
N GLU A 209 -40.68 -21.54 -49.63
CA GLU A 209 -42.17 -21.56 -49.76
C GLU A 209 -43.12 -21.42 -48.52
N SER A 210 -43.51 -20.15 -48.26
CA SER A 210 -44.86 -19.54 -48.41
C SER A 210 -46.04 -19.96 -47.46
N PRO A 211 -47.18 -19.23 -47.42
CA PRO A 211 -47.52 -18.24 -46.38
C PRO A 211 -48.94 -18.46 -45.75
N ALA A 212 -49.51 -17.41 -45.11
CA ALA A 212 -50.91 -17.23 -44.65
C ALA A 212 -51.13 -17.43 -43.13
N ASP A 213 -51.99 -16.69 -42.44
CA ASP A 213 -52.55 -15.35 -42.58
C ASP A 213 -53.25 -15.01 -41.24
N THR A 214 -53.31 -13.73 -40.92
CA THR A 214 -54.41 -13.03 -40.24
C THR A 214 -55.15 -13.67 -39.05
N SER A 215 -55.07 -13.02 -37.88
CA SER A 215 -56.29 -12.56 -37.19
C SER A 215 -55.95 -11.55 -36.08
N GLY A 216 -56.55 -10.37 -36.16
CA GLY A 216 -56.30 -9.24 -35.27
C GLY A 216 -57.17 -9.23 -34.03
N ALA A 217 -56.70 -8.51 -33.02
CA ALA A 217 -57.55 -7.71 -32.14
C ALA A 217 -56.67 -6.64 -31.47
N VAL A 218 -56.98 -5.38 -31.82
CA VAL A 218 -56.52 -4.18 -31.12
C VAL A 218 -57.54 -3.82 -30.04
N SER A 219 -57.08 -3.45 -28.85
CA SER A 219 -57.67 -2.40 -28.00
C SER A 219 -56.70 -2.15 -26.83
N PHE A 220 -56.06 -0.98 -26.80
CA PHE A 220 -56.53 0.26 -26.15
C PHE A 220 -56.47 0.14 -24.61
N THR A 221 -55.94 1.04 -23.77
CA THR A 221 -55.28 2.36 -23.85
C THR A 221 -54.88 2.71 -22.39
N VAL A 222 -54.12 3.80 -22.20
CA VAL A 222 -54.04 4.66 -20.98
C VAL A 222 -52.90 4.28 -20.00
N LEU A 223 -51.90 5.12 -19.63
CA LEU A 223 -51.64 6.56 -19.79
C LEU A 223 -50.15 6.88 -19.52
N ASN A 224 -49.65 7.92 -20.19
CA ASN A 224 -48.62 8.90 -19.78
C ASN A 224 -47.15 8.47 -19.57
N ASN A 225 -46.13 9.26 -19.92
CA ASN A 225 -45.90 10.34 -20.89
C ASN A 225 -44.38 10.61 -20.79
N VAL A 226 -43.64 10.41 -21.90
CA VAL A 226 -42.67 11.36 -22.48
C VAL A 226 -41.48 11.77 -21.57
N VAL A 227 -40.21 11.48 -21.91
CA VAL A 227 -39.44 12.12 -22.98
C VAL A 227 -38.44 11.13 -23.60
N PHE A 228 -38.59 10.85 -24.90
CA PHE A 228 -37.57 10.26 -25.76
C PHE A 228 -36.91 11.38 -26.56
N PHE A 229 -35.60 11.59 -26.43
CA PHE A 229 -34.82 12.32 -27.43
C PHE A 229 -34.13 11.31 -28.34
N GLY A 230 -34.75 11.06 -29.50
CA GLY A 230 -34.10 10.46 -30.65
C GLY A 230 -33.47 11.56 -31.50
N VAL A 231 -32.22 11.38 -31.93
CA VAL A 231 -31.65 12.07 -33.07
C VAL A 231 -31.25 11.03 -34.10
N CYS A 232 -31.69 11.29 -35.32
CA CYS A 232 -31.84 10.39 -36.45
C CYS A 232 -30.53 9.92 -37.09
N MET A 233 -30.62 8.71 -37.64
CA MET A 233 -29.73 8.10 -38.61
C MET A 233 -29.80 8.84 -39.95
N VAL A 234 -28.67 9.15 -40.59
CA VAL A 234 -28.56 9.18 -42.07
C VAL A 234 -27.17 8.66 -42.48
N ALA A 235 -27.14 7.43 -42.97
CA ALA A 235 -26.06 6.91 -43.77
C ALA A 235 -26.27 7.39 -45.23
N ALA A 236 -25.25 8.01 -45.82
CA ALA A 236 -25.19 8.21 -47.27
C ALA A 236 -23.85 7.69 -47.77
N ILE A 237 -23.93 6.55 -48.45
CA ILE A 237 -22.91 5.89 -49.22
C ILE A 237 -22.66 6.75 -50.47
N TYR A 238 -21.41 7.09 -50.77
CA TYR A 238 -21.01 7.44 -52.13
C TYR A 238 -19.64 6.83 -52.43
N SER A 239 -19.66 5.84 -53.32
CA SER A 239 -18.52 5.41 -54.11
C SER A 239 -18.79 5.85 -55.55
N LEU A 240 -17.95 6.77 -56.04
CA LEU A 240 -17.39 6.74 -57.39
C LEU A 240 -16.04 7.47 -57.35
#